data_AF-A0A7S1TIV2-F1
#
_entry.id   AF-A0A7S1TIV2-F1
#
_cell.length_a   1.000
_cell.length_b   1.000
_cell.length_c   1.000
_cell.angle_alpha   90.00
_cell.angle_beta   90.00
_cell.angle_gamma   90.00
#
_symmetry.space_group_name_H-M   'P 1'
#
loop_
_entity.id
_entity.type
_entity.pdbx_description
1 polymer ?
#
loop_
_entity_poly.entity_id
_entity_poly.type
_entity_poly.pdbx_seq_one_letter_code
_entity_poly.pdbx_strand_id
1 'polypeptide(L)'
;KLEGALPILAQWGSNRYATTSSFLSFVWYKRTKVSKHLTFGKRIIDFILGDNARDFVYVVGNGPNSPQNPHHRGAHGPYADEIMGNPVETRHILYGGLVGGHTNTSANSYEDARNNFITNEVALDYNSGFSGALSALVSLFPSSKAAPIAREPSGEEFEVSV
;
A
#
# COMPACT_ATOMS: atom_id res chain seq x y z
N LYS A 1 -1.88 -17.08 -9.62
CA LYS A 1 -1.44 -16.40 -8.40
C LYS A 1 0.03 -16.68 -8.20
N LEU A 2 0.82 -15.65 -7.91
CA LEU A 2 2.26 -15.81 -7.70
C LEU A 2 2.53 -16.63 -6.43
N GLU A 3 3.16 -17.80 -6.58
CA GLU A 3 3.79 -18.51 -5.47
C GLU A 3 5.13 -17.82 -5.15
N GLY A 4 5.29 -17.37 -3.91
CA GLY A 4 6.48 -16.63 -3.43
C GLY A 4 6.30 -15.10 -3.33
N ALA A 5 7.21 -14.44 -2.62
CA ALA A 5 7.17 -12.99 -2.42
C ALA A 5 7.89 -12.17 -3.49
N LEU A 6 7.62 -10.87 -3.47
CA LEU A 6 8.40 -9.84 -4.15
C LEU A 6 9.90 -9.91 -3.80
N PRO A 7 10.78 -9.38 -4.66
CA PRO A 7 12.17 -9.14 -4.30
C PRO A 7 12.24 -8.26 -3.04
N ILE A 8 12.81 -8.78 -1.95
CA ILE A 8 13.02 -8.02 -0.71
C ILE A 8 14.44 -7.47 -0.74
N LEU A 9 14.57 -6.16 -0.90
CA LEU A 9 15.88 -5.49 -0.82
C LEU A 9 16.26 -5.21 0.63
N ALA A 10 15.29 -4.87 1.48
CA ALA A 10 15.49 -4.56 2.88
C ALA A 10 14.20 -4.80 3.67
N GLN A 11 14.36 -4.96 4.98
CA GLN A 11 13.27 -5.22 5.93
C GLN A 11 12.26 -4.05 5.98
N TRP A 12 12.75 -2.81 5.89
CA TRP A 12 11.93 -1.60 5.95
C TRP A 12 11.50 -1.15 4.55
N GLY A 13 10.19 -1.00 4.33
CA GLY A 13 9.65 -0.49 3.07
C GLY A 13 9.99 -1.36 1.87
N SER A 14 9.79 -2.67 1.98
CA SER A 14 10.04 -3.61 0.87
C SER A 14 9.20 -3.29 -0.36
N ASN A 15 7.92 -2.91 -0.16
CA ASN A 15 7.04 -2.47 -1.23
C ASN A 15 7.54 -1.19 -1.92
N ARG A 16 8.12 -0.25 -1.17
CA ARG A 16 8.72 0.98 -1.71
C ARG A 16 9.87 0.66 -2.66
N TYR A 17 10.76 -0.25 -2.28
CA TYR A 17 11.88 -0.64 -3.15
C TYR A 17 11.37 -1.36 -4.40
N ALA A 18 10.48 -2.35 -4.23
CA ALA A 18 9.93 -3.11 -5.33
C ALA A 18 9.22 -2.22 -6.36
N THR A 19 8.33 -1.31 -5.89
CA THR A 19 7.57 -0.42 -6.78
C THR A 19 8.46 0.62 -7.47
N THR A 20 9.52 1.10 -6.81
CA THR A 20 10.53 1.96 -7.45
C THR A 20 11.31 1.20 -8.53
N SER A 21 11.73 -0.04 -8.26
CA SER A 21 12.35 -0.91 -9.28
C SER A 21 11.41 -1.22 -10.44
N SER A 22 10.11 -1.37 -10.18
CA SER A 22 9.08 -1.52 -11.21
C SER A 22 9.02 -0.29 -12.11
N PHE A 23 8.96 0.91 -11.53
CA PHE A 23 8.93 2.16 -12.30
C PHE A 23 10.16 2.29 -13.20
N LEU A 24 11.37 2.07 -12.66
CA LEU A 24 12.60 2.12 -13.45
C LEU A 24 12.61 1.06 -14.57
N SER A 25 12.04 -0.11 -14.33
CA SER A 25 11.91 -1.15 -15.35
C SER A 25 10.99 -0.74 -16.49
N PHE A 26 9.89 -0.03 -16.21
CA PHE A 26 9.04 0.53 -17.26
C PHE A 26 9.73 1.65 -18.05
N VAL A 27 10.49 2.52 -17.39
CA VAL A 27 11.31 3.54 -18.07
C VAL A 27 12.30 2.87 -19.03
N TRP A 28 12.97 1.81 -18.57
CA TRP A 28 13.94 1.08 -19.38
C TRP A 28 13.29 0.29 -20.52
N TYR A 29 12.12 -0.32 -20.27
CA TYR A 29 11.31 -0.94 -21.32
C TYR A 29 10.92 0.08 -22.40
N LYS A 30 10.51 1.30 -22.03
CA LYS A 30 10.15 2.33 -23.01
C LYS A 30 11.31 2.64 -23.97
N ARG A 31 12.54 2.60 -23.48
CA ARG A 31 13.78 2.85 -24.26
C ARG A 31 14.22 1.65 -25.09
N THR A 32 14.18 0.45 -24.52
CA THR A 32 14.82 -0.74 -25.13
C THR A 32 13.85 -1.69 -25.82
N LYS A 33 12.56 -1.62 -25.46
CA LYS A 33 11.50 -2.55 -25.87
C LYS A 33 11.74 -4.02 -25.51
N VAL A 34 12.72 -4.31 -24.65
CA VAL A 34 12.98 -5.68 -24.17
C VAL A 34 11.89 -6.08 -23.18
N SER A 35 11.05 -7.04 -23.57
CA SER A 35 9.81 -7.44 -22.87
C SER A 35 10.02 -7.85 -21.40
N LYS A 36 11.18 -8.44 -21.06
CA LYS A 36 11.48 -8.87 -19.68
C LYS A 36 11.34 -7.74 -18.65
N HIS A 37 11.61 -6.49 -19.02
CA HIS A 37 11.48 -5.33 -18.13
C HIS A 37 10.02 -4.94 -17.89
N LEU A 38 9.19 -5.04 -18.92
CA LEU A 38 7.73 -4.86 -18.78
C LEU A 38 7.14 -5.95 -17.90
N THR A 39 7.47 -7.21 -18.15
CA THR A 39 6.99 -8.36 -17.37
C THR A 39 7.40 -8.25 -15.91
N PHE A 40 8.66 -7.90 -15.63
CA PHE A 40 9.15 -7.72 -14.26
C PHE A 40 8.39 -6.61 -13.52
N GLY A 41 8.28 -5.41 -14.11
CA GLY A 41 7.57 -4.31 -13.46
C GLY A 41 6.09 -4.62 -13.24
N LYS A 42 5.41 -5.17 -14.25
CA LYS A 42 3.98 -5.50 -14.14
C LYS A 42 3.74 -6.52 -13.03
N ARG A 43 4.57 -7.56 -12.95
CA ARG A 43 4.48 -8.59 -11.90
C ARG A 43 4.54 -7.99 -10.50
N ILE A 44 5.37 -6.97 -10.28
CA ILE A 44 5.47 -6.31 -8.97
C ILE A 44 4.17 -5.59 -8.63
N ILE A 45 3.65 -4.79 -9.57
CA ILE A 45 2.42 -4.02 -9.32
C ILE A 45 1.21 -4.94 -9.17
N ASP A 46 1.10 -5.99 -9.99
CA ASP A 46 0.02 -6.98 -9.86
C ASP A 46 0.04 -7.62 -8.47
N PHE A 47 1.22 -8.03 -7.96
CA PHE A 47 1.34 -8.58 -6.61
C PHE A 47 0.88 -7.60 -5.54
N ILE A 48 1.30 -6.33 -5.62
CA ILE A 48 0.89 -5.26 -4.68
C ILE A 48 -0.63 -5.04 -4.71
N LEU A 49 -1.25 -5.22 -5.87
CA LEU A 49 -2.67 -5.05 -6.11
C LEU A 49 -3.48 -6.36 -5.96
N GLY A 50 -2.90 -7.41 -5.37
CA GLY A 50 -3.64 -8.61 -4.97
C GLY A 50 -3.34 -9.89 -5.75
N ASP A 51 -2.50 -9.88 -6.78
CA ASP A 51 -2.02 -11.13 -7.43
C ASP A 51 -0.95 -11.82 -6.58
N ASN A 52 -1.33 -12.20 -5.37
CA ASN A 52 -0.52 -12.93 -4.39
C ASN A 52 -1.36 -14.03 -3.74
N ALA A 53 -0.70 -14.93 -3.01
CA ALA A 53 -1.36 -16.09 -2.41
C ALA A 53 -2.46 -15.74 -1.37
N ARG A 54 -2.52 -14.49 -0.90
CA ARG A 54 -3.47 -14.00 0.12
C ARG A 54 -4.61 -13.17 -0.48
N ASP A 55 -4.60 -12.93 -1.79
CA ASP A 55 -5.48 -11.95 -2.47
C ASP A 55 -5.46 -10.56 -1.82
N PHE A 56 -4.36 -10.22 -1.15
CA PHE A 56 -4.26 -9.04 -0.27
C PHE A 56 -3.71 -7.84 -1.03
N VAL A 57 -4.35 -6.68 -0.89
CA VAL A 57 -3.96 -5.44 -1.55
C VAL A 57 -3.16 -4.58 -0.58
N TYR A 58 -1.90 -4.28 -0.86
CA TYR A 58 -1.03 -3.49 0.06
C TYR A 58 -1.26 -1.97 -0.02
N VAL A 59 -2.41 -1.54 -0.53
CA VAL A 59 -2.76 -0.13 -0.73
C VAL A 59 -4.00 0.17 0.09
N VAL A 60 -3.87 1.04 1.09
CA VAL A 60 -4.94 1.39 2.01
C VAL A 60 -6.18 1.90 1.25
N GLY A 61 -7.35 1.36 1.61
CA GLY A 61 -8.63 1.76 1.04
C GLY A 61 -8.93 1.21 -0.36
N ASN A 62 -8.09 0.31 -0.88
CA ASN A 62 -8.29 -0.31 -2.19
C ASN A 62 -8.97 -1.69 -2.07
N GLY A 63 -10.25 -1.66 -1.71
CA GLY A 63 -11.08 -2.85 -1.48
C GLY A 63 -11.04 -3.36 -0.03
N PRO A 64 -11.93 -4.32 0.31
CA PRO A 64 -12.09 -4.81 1.69
C PRO A 64 -10.90 -5.62 2.21
N ASN A 65 -10.09 -6.21 1.32
CA ASN A 65 -8.88 -6.97 1.67
C ASN A 65 -7.61 -6.13 1.53
N SER A 66 -7.60 -4.97 2.20
CA SER A 66 -6.49 -4.01 2.23
C SER A 66 -6.20 -3.55 3.67
N PRO A 67 -5.03 -2.95 3.97
CA PRO A 67 -4.71 -2.51 5.32
C PRO A 67 -5.75 -1.53 5.84
N GLN A 68 -6.20 -1.76 7.06
CA GLN A 68 -7.12 -0.90 7.80
C GLN A 68 -6.40 -0.07 8.85
N ASN A 69 -5.21 -0.51 9.29
CA ASN A 69 -4.52 0.04 10.45
C ASN A 69 -3.08 0.50 10.14
N PRO A 70 -2.86 1.41 9.16
CA PRO A 70 -1.53 1.93 8.86
C PRO A 70 -0.95 2.70 10.06
N HIS A 71 0.38 2.72 10.17
CA HIS A 71 1.11 3.49 11.18
C HIS A 71 1.06 5.01 10.85
N HIS A 72 -0.13 5.62 10.92
CA HIS A 72 -0.32 7.02 10.54
C HIS A 72 -1.21 7.76 11.53
N ARG A 73 -0.63 8.68 12.30
CA ARG A 73 -1.31 9.41 13.38
C ARG A 73 -2.58 10.13 12.93
N GLY A 74 -2.50 10.87 11.82
CA GLY A 74 -3.65 11.61 11.29
C GLY A 74 -4.76 10.70 10.73
N ALA A 75 -4.44 9.46 10.36
CA ALA A 75 -5.44 8.51 9.88
C ALA A 75 -6.09 7.78 11.06
N HIS A 76 -5.27 7.40 12.04
CA HIS A 76 -5.72 6.81 13.29
C HIS A 76 -6.70 7.73 14.01
N GLY A 77 -6.36 9.02 14.13
CA GLY A 77 -7.17 10.02 14.81
C GLY A 77 -7.33 9.74 16.32
N PRO A 78 -6.23 9.42 17.05
CA PRO A 78 -6.32 9.15 18.47
C PRO A 78 -6.73 10.40 19.24
N TYR A 79 -7.55 10.21 20.28
CA TYR A 79 -7.96 11.27 21.22
C TYR A 79 -7.38 11.06 22.63
N ALA A 80 -6.54 10.04 22.79
CA ALA A 80 -5.57 9.86 23.85
C ALA A 80 -4.19 9.64 23.21
N ASP A 81 -3.08 10.01 23.86
CA ASP A 81 -1.72 9.81 23.30
C ASP A 81 -1.32 8.32 23.30
N GLU A 82 -2.02 7.52 22.50
CA GLU A 82 -1.97 6.05 22.52
C GLU A 82 -1.96 5.50 21.10
N ILE A 83 -1.01 4.62 20.79
CA ILE A 83 -0.90 4.00 19.46
C ILE A 83 -1.87 2.83 19.26
N MET A 84 -2.07 1.97 20.27
CA MET A 84 -2.99 0.82 20.19
C MET A 84 -4.29 1.04 20.98
N GLY A 85 -4.40 2.17 21.67
CA GLY A 85 -5.47 2.47 22.60
C GLY A 85 -6.65 3.16 21.93
N ASN A 86 -7.13 4.27 22.49
CA ASN A 86 -8.39 4.88 22.06
C ASN A 86 -8.26 5.82 20.84
N PRO A 87 -8.92 5.53 19.70
CA PRO A 87 -9.75 4.36 19.38
C PRO A 87 -8.92 3.17 18.86
N VAL A 88 -9.41 1.94 19.10
CA VAL A 88 -8.72 0.70 18.67
C VAL A 88 -8.57 0.68 17.15
N GLU A 89 -9.65 1.02 16.44
CA GLU A 89 -9.67 1.10 14.99
C GLU A 89 -9.27 2.49 14.47
N THR A 90 -8.68 2.50 13.29
CA THR A 90 -8.34 3.73 12.56
C THR A 90 -9.60 4.46 12.11
N ARG A 91 -9.76 5.73 12.50
CA ARG A 91 -10.97 6.53 12.20
C ARG A 91 -11.10 6.92 10.73
N HIS A 92 -9.97 7.18 10.06
CA HIS A 92 -9.93 7.70 8.70
C HIS A 92 -9.18 6.76 7.75
N ILE A 93 -9.73 6.58 6.55
CA ILE A 93 -9.08 5.77 5.52
C ILE A 93 -8.01 6.63 4.85
N LEU A 94 -6.75 6.22 4.95
CA LEU A 94 -5.64 6.86 4.23
C LEU A 94 -5.59 6.38 2.77
N TYR A 95 -6.58 6.76 1.96
CA TYR A 95 -6.72 6.27 0.60
C TYR A 95 -5.43 6.38 -0.22
N GLY A 96 -5.04 5.25 -0.82
CA GLY A 96 -3.86 5.18 -1.68
C GLY A 96 -2.54 5.01 -0.94
N GLY A 97 -2.51 5.00 0.40
CA GLY A 97 -1.30 4.78 1.17
C GLY A 97 -0.69 3.40 0.88
N LEU A 98 0.55 3.37 0.35
CA LEU A 98 1.28 2.11 0.18
C LEU A 98 1.97 1.75 1.49
N VAL A 99 1.59 0.63 2.09
CA VAL A 99 2.24 0.16 3.33
C VAL A 99 3.60 -0.47 3.03
N GLY A 100 4.49 -0.51 4.03
CA GLY A 100 5.84 -1.04 3.93
C GLY A 100 5.94 -2.46 3.37
N GLY A 101 4.97 -3.32 3.67
CA GLY A 101 4.87 -4.67 3.10
C GLY A 101 5.56 -5.73 3.96
N HIS A 102 6.22 -6.69 3.32
CA HIS A 102 6.78 -7.87 3.99
C HIS A 102 8.16 -7.62 4.58
N THR A 103 8.47 -8.30 5.68
CA THR A 103 9.82 -8.31 6.26
C THR A 103 10.73 -9.39 5.67
N ASN A 104 10.15 -10.41 5.04
CA ASN A 104 10.88 -11.50 4.39
C ASN A 104 10.11 -12.05 3.18
N THR A 105 10.62 -13.12 2.57
CA THR A 105 10.07 -13.69 1.34
C THR A 105 8.76 -14.49 1.52
N SER A 106 8.23 -14.58 2.73
CA SER A 106 6.92 -15.17 3.01
C SER A 106 5.83 -14.12 2.97
N ALA A 107 4.77 -14.39 2.21
CA ALA A 107 3.56 -13.56 2.20
C ALA A 107 2.89 -13.48 3.59
N ASN A 108 3.14 -14.46 4.47
CA ASN A 108 2.61 -14.50 5.84
C ASN A 108 3.38 -13.58 6.80
N SER A 109 4.47 -12.95 6.36
CA SER A 109 5.26 -12.04 7.20
C SER A 109 4.68 -10.62 7.33
N TYR A 110 3.54 -10.37 6.67
CA TYR A 110 2.79 -9.13 6.78
C TYR A 110 1.59 -9.31 7.70
N GLU A 111 1.49 -8.43 8.70
CA GLU A 111 0.36 -8.30 9.60
C GLU A 111 -0.12 -6.85 9.59
N ASP A 112 -1.43 -6.65 9.54
CA ASP A 112 -2.05 -5.32 9.59
C ASP A 112 -2.13 -4.83 11.05
N ALA A 113 -0.97 -4.46 11.60
CA ALA A 113 -0.84 -4.00 12.97
C ALA A 113 -0.25 -2.58 13.01
N ARG A 114 -1.01 -1.62 13.58
CA ARG A 114 -0.61 -0.21 13.63
C ARG A 114 0.70 0.04 14.38
N ASN A 115 1.02 -0.76 15.39
CA ASN A 115 2.30 -0.70 16.10
C ASN A 115 3.48 -1.31 15.32
N ASN A 116 3.24 -2.02 14.23
CA ASN A 116 4.28 -2.54 13.35
C ASN A 116 4.71 -1.47 12.33
N PHE A 117 5.51 -0.51 12.78
CA PHE A 117 6.10 0.55 11.96
C PHE A 117 7.11 0.06 10.90
N ILE A 118 7.30 -1.25 10.75
CA ILE A 118 8.13 -1.82 9.68
C ILE A 118 7.25 -2.17 8.48
N THR A 119 6.18 -2.92 8.73
CA THR A 119 5.29 -3.44 7.67
C THR A 119 4.13 -2.52 7.35
N ASN A 120 3.64 -1.77 8.34
CA ASN A 120 2.48 -0.89 8.26
C ASN A 120 2.80 0.60 8.18
N GLU A 121 4.09 0.97 8.13
CA GLU A 121 4.50 2.34 7.85
C GLU A 121 4.04 2.78 6.47
N VAL A 122 3.73 4.07 6.37
CA VAL A 122 3.34 4.76 5.13
C VAL A 122 4.14 6.05 4.99
N ALA A 123 4.60 6.35 3.79
CA ALA A 123 5.43 7.53 3.57
C ALA A 123 5.30 8.08 2.15
N LEU A 124 5.66 9.36 1.97
CA LEU A 124 5.65 10.01 0.66
C LEU A 124 6.57 9.29 -0.34
N ASP A 125 7.76 8.84 0.10
CA ASP A 125 8.69 8.13 -0.77
C ASP A 125 8.17 6.73 -1.15
N TYR A 126 7.35 6.10 -0.30
CA TYR A 126 6.74 4.80 -0.61
C TYR A 126 5.79 4.93 -1.81
N ASN A 127 5.00 6.00 -1.82
CA ASN A 127 4.07 6.29 -2.91
C ASN A 127 4.74 6.85 -4.17
N SER A 128 5.97 7.36 -4.10
CA SER A 128 6.64 8.06 -5.21
C SER A 128 6.87 7.16 -6.44
N GLY A 129 7.68 6.10 -6.28
CA GLY A 129 7.94 5.11 -7.33
C GLY A 129 6.69 4.35 -7.73
N PHE A 130 5.82 4.06 -6.76
CA PHE A 130 4.53 3.41 -7.01
C PHE A 130 3.61 4.23 -7.93
N SER A 131 3.44 5.52 -7.68
CA SER A 131 2.64 6.41 -8.54
C SER A 131 3.21 6.49 -9.95
N GLY A 132 4.54 6.55 -10.09
CA GLY A 132 5.22 6.48 -11.38
C GLY A 132 4.96 5.16 -12.12
N ALA A 133 5.00 4.03 -11.41
CA ALA A 133 4.72 2.71 -11.97
C ALA A 133 3.26 2.57 -12.42
N LEU A 134 2.29 3.04 -11.62
CA LEU A 134 0.87 3.07 -12.00
C LEU A 134 0.62 3.94 -13.24
N SER A 135 1.23 5.14 -13.29
CA SER A 135 1.13 6.03 -14.45
C SER A 135 1.66 5.37 -15.73
N ALA A 136 2.80 4.67 -15.64
CA ALA A 136 3.33 3.91 -16.76
C ALA A 136 2.38 2.79 -17.22
N LEU A 137 1.76 2.05 -16.29
CA LEU A 137 0.79 1.01 -16.63
C LEU A 137 -0.48 1.59 -17.27
N VAL A 138 -1.04 2.69 -16.75
CA VAL A 138 -2.19 3.36 -17.37
C VAL A 138 -1.85 3.84 -18.79
N SER A 139 -0.63 4.34 -19.00
CA SER A 139 -0.17 4.75 -20.34
C SER A 139 0.00 3.57 -21.30
N LEU A 140 0.40 2.39 -20.82
CA LEU A 140 0.61 1.19 -21.64
C LEU A 140 -0.68 0.37 -21.84
N PHE A 141 -1.59 0.44 -20.86
CA PHE A 141 -2.84 -0.31 -20.78
C PHE A 141 -3.96 0.62 -20.28
N PRO A 142 -4.53 1.46 -21.16
CA PRO A 142 -5.57 2.40 -20.77
C PRO A 142 -6.79 1.69 -20.17
N SER A 143 -7.23 2.14 -18.99
CA SER A 143 -8.44 1.68 -18.30
C SER A 143 -9.20 2.86 -17.68
N SER A 144 -10.46 2.65 -17.30
CA SER A 144 -11.32 3.68 -16.71
C SER A 144 -10.92 4.03 -15.27
N LYS A 145 -11.04 5.31 -14.90
CA LYS A 145 -10.80 5.81 -13.54
C LYS A 145 -12.00 5.51 -12.62
N ALA A 146 -11.73 5.24 -11.34
CA ALA A 146 -12.75 5.25 -10.27
C ALA A 146 -12.72 6.58 -9.51
N ALA A 147 -13.87 7.02 -8.98
CA ALA A 147 -13.98 8.22 -8.16
C ALA A 147 -13.74 7.90 -6.67
N PRO A 148 -13.18 8.84 -5.88
CA PRO A 148 -13.09 8.68 -4.43
C PRO A 148 -14.48 8.70 -3.78
N ILE A 149 -14.61 7.97 -2.66
CA ILE A 149 -15.85 7.88 -1.87
C ILE A 149 -15.71 8.81 -0.65
N ALA A 150 -16.68 9.70 -0.43
CA ALA A 150 -16.75 10.51 0.79
C ALA A 150 -17.20 9.65 1.99
N ARG A 151 -16.68 9.94 3.19
CA ARG A 151 -17.10 9.25 4.42
C ARG A 151 -17.55 10.29 5.44
N GLU A 152 -18.68 9.99 6.09
CA GLU A 152 -19.20 10.77 7.22
C GLU A 152 -18.47 10.42 8.53
N PRO A 153 -18.51 11.31 9.54
CA PRO A 153 -17.96 11.04 10.87
C PRO A 153 -18.50 9.72 11.47
N SER A 154 -17.66 9.02 12.24
CA SER A 154 -18.02 7.74 12.86
C SER A 154 -18.90 7.86 14.11
N GLY A 155 -19.22 9.08 14.53
CA GLY A 155 -19.98 9.39 15.76
C GLY A 155 -19.93 10.88 16.07
N GLU A 156 -20.45 11.28 17.24
CA GLU A 156 -20.33 12.65 17.74
C GLU A 156 -18.87 12.99 18.04
N GLU A 157 -18.42 14.17 17.61
CA GLU A 157 -17.04 14.61 17.85
C GLU A 157 -16.89 15.45 19.13
N PHE A 158 -17.98 16.07 19.57
CA PHE A 158 -18.05 16.89 20.78
C PHE A 158 -19.34 16.56 21.52
N GLU A 159 -19.22 15.89 22.67
CA GLU A 159 -20.33 15.55 23.54
C GLU A 159 -20.06 16.05 24.98
N VAL A 160 -21.12 16.38 25.70
CA VAL A 160 -21.07 16.65 27.15
C VAL A 160 -21.88 15.55 27.83
N SER A 161 -21.19 14.63 28.50
CA SER A 161 -21.83 13.62 29.35
C SER A 161 -22.02 14.18 30.77
N VAL A 162 -23.23 14.00 31.32
CA VAL A 162 -23.65 14.48 32.65
C VAL A 162 -23.69 13.32 33.64
#